data_AF-A0A2M7HRK4-F1
#
_entry.id   AF-A0A2M7HRK4-F1
#
_cell.length_a   1.000
_cell.length_b   1.000
_cell.length_c   1.000
_cell.angle_alpha   90.00
_cell.angle_beta   90.00
_cell.angle_gamma   90.00
#
_symmetry.space_group_name_H-M   'P 1'
#
loop_
_entity.id
_entity.type
_entity.pdbx_description
1 polymer ?
#
loop_
_entity_poly.entity_id
_entity_poly.type
_entity_poly.pdbx_seq_one_letter_code
_entity_poly.pdbx_strand_id
1 'polypeptide(L)'
;MQRSDNVQENPIKSAVATSQNGVARADGKLIVTKKLIRFSPYNKALGLGPYEFERSDIAKVEQCWGKGGGILPVTSDAIKITLVDGCVYQFILANPQEWISLLSH
;
A
#
# COMPACT_ATOMS: atom_id res chain seq x y z
N MET A 1 20.70 -29.67 2.24
CA MET A 1 20.33 -28.51 1.41
C MET A 1 18.84 -28.29 1.54
N GLN A 2 18.43 -27.24 2.27
CA GLN A 2 17.23 -26.43 2.03
C GLN A 2 17.24 -25.29 3.07
N ARG A 3 17.61 -24.09 2.60
CA ARG A 3 17.43 -22.83 3.32
C ARG A 3 15.97 -22.44 3.18
N SER A 4 15.30 -22.18 4.29
CA SER A 4 14.08 -21.37 4.34
C SER A 4 14.07 -20.64 5.67
N ASP A 5 15.03 -19.74 5.88
CA ASP A 5 14.92 -18.72 6.93
C ASP A 5 13.80 -17.77 6.50
N ASN A 6 12.56 -18.15 6.81
CA ASN A 6 11.41 -17.27 6.69
C ASN A 6 11.49 -16.28 7.86
N VAL A 7 12.43 -15.33 7.78
CA VAL A 7 12.51 -14.21 8.72
C VAL A 7 11.29 -13.36 8.46
N GLN A 8 10.23 -13.57 9.24
CA GLN A 8 9.14 -12.62 9.32
C GLN A 8 9.73 -11.32 9.88
N GLU A 9 10.07 -10.37 9.01
CA GLU A 9 10.49 -9.05 9.46
C GLU A 9 9.37 -8.42 10.29
N ASN A 10 9.70 -8.01 11.52
CA ASN A 10 8.72 -7.41 12.42
C ASN A 10 8.07 -6.17 11.78
N PRO A 11 6.74 -6.06 11.79
CA PRO A 11 6.06 -4.91 11.22
C PRO A 11 6.37 -3.66 12.04
N ILE A 12 6.77 -2.58 11.35
CA ILE A 12 6.94 -1.23 11.93
C ILE A 12 5.56 -0.57 12.07
N LYS A 13 4.72 -0.74 11.06
CA LYS A 13 3.36 -0.18 11.03
C LYS A 13 2.44 -1.12 10.26
N SER A 14 1.17 -1.17 10.67
CA SER A 14 0.12 -1.82 9.89
C SER A 14 -1.22 -1.11 10.07
N ALA A 15 -2.06 -1.14 9.03
CA ALA A 15 -3.44 -0.67 9.11
C ALA A 15 -4.34 -1.46 8.16
N VAL A 16 -5.64 -1.38 8.42
CA VAL A 16 -6.65 -1.66 7.38
C VAL A 16 -6.48 -0.63 6.28
N ALA A 17 -6.53 -1.06 5.03
CA ALA A 17 -6.43 -0.20 3.88
C ALA A 17 -7.30 -0.70 2.74
N THR A 18 -7.77 0.21 1.90
CA THR A 18 -8.46 -0.12 0.65
C THR A 18 -7.55 0.23 -0.51
N SER A 19 -7.10 -0.78 -1.26
CA SER A 19 -6.40 -0.57 -2.53
C SER A 19 -7.37 -0.02 -3.56
N GLN A 20 -6.93 0.93 -4.39
CA GLN A 20 -7.72 1.51 -5.47
C GLN A 20 -6.95 1.51 -6.80
N ASN A 21 -7.64 1.10 -7.88
CA ASN A 21 -7.17 1.29 -9.25
C ASN A 21 -8.37 1.53 -10.17
N GLY A 22 -8.59 2.79 -10.58
CA GLY A 22 -9.80 3.19 -11.27
C GLY A 22 -11.04 2.84 -10.44
N VAL A 23 -11.99 2.09 -11.04
CA VAL A 23 -13.21 1.63 -10.35
C VAL A 23 -12.97 0.42 -9.44
N ALA A 24 -11.86 -0.29 -9.61
CA ALA A 24 -11.56 -1.49 -8.84
C ALA A 24 -11.11 -1.11 -7.42
N ARG A 25 -11.58 -1.88 -6.44
CA ARG A 25 -11.19 -1.75 -5.03
C ARG A 25 -11.06 -3.10 -4.34
N ALA A 26 -10.16 -3.18 -3.37
CA ALA A 26 -10.08 -4.31 -2.47
C ALA A 26 -9.70 -3.83 -1.07
N ASP A 27 -10.46 -4.26 -0.07
CA ASP A 27 -10.11 -4.06 1.33
C ASP A 27 -9.12 -5.11 1.78
N GLY A 28 -8.16 -4.70 2.61
CA GLY A 28 -7.10 -5.56 3.08
C GLY A 28 -6.28 -4.93 4.18
N LYS A 29 -5.12 -5.54 4.42
CA LYS A 29 -4.14 -5.05 5.39
C LYS A 29 -2.89 -4.58 4.66
N LEU A 30 -2.48 -3.35 4.92
CA LEU A 30 -1.19 -2.80 4.52
C LEU A 30 -0.21 -2.92 5.68
N ILE A 31 0.97 -3.46 5.43
CA ILE A 31 2.03 -3.69 6.41
C ILE A 31 3.33 -3.12 5.87
N VAL A 32 4.08 -2.43 6.74
CA VAL A 32 5.42 -1.91 6.45
C VAL A 32 6.40 -2.58 7.40
N THR A 33 7.47 -3.12 6.86
CA THR A 33 8.64 -3.60 7.61
C THR A 33 9.83 -2.66 7.38
N LYS A 34 11.01 -3.07 7.84
CA LYS A 34 12.24 -2.32 7.54
C LYS A 34 12.54 -2.29 6.04
N LYS A 35 12.24 -3.36 5.31
CA LYS A 35 12.59 -3.46 3.88
C LYS A 35 11.40 -3.45 2.93
N LEU A 36 10.23 -3.91 3.38
CA LEU A 36 9.11 -4.21 2.48
C LEU A 36 7.86 -3.42 2.81
N ILE A 37 7.05 -3.20 1.79
CA ILE A 37 5.64 -2.86 1.91
C ILE A 37 4.84 -4.04 1.35
N ARG A 38 3.83 -4.47 2.11
CA ARG A 38 2.95 -5.58 1.76
C ARG A 38 1.50 -5.20 1.88
N PHE A 39 0.74 -5.39 0.81
CA PHE A 39 -0.72 -5.33 0.84
C PHE A 39 -1.30 -6.73 0.65
N SER A 40 -2.15 -7.14 1.59
CA SER A 40 -2.87 -8.42 1.53
C SER A 40 -4.38 -8.16 1.51
N PRO A 41 -5.08 -8.38 0.39
CA PRO A 41 -6.53 -8.24 0.33
C PRO A 41 -7.22 -9.32 1.18
N TYR A 42 -8.32 -8.97 1.84
CA TYR A 42 -9.14 -9.93 2.59
C TYR A 42 -9.87 -10.88 1.64
N ASN A 43 -10.31 -10.38 0.48
CA ASN A 43 -10.88 -11.18 -0.59
C ASN A 43 -9.97 -11.13 -1.83
N LYS A 44 -9.36 -12.27 -2.17
CA LYS A 44 -8.44 -12.39 -3.31
C LYS A 44 -9.13 -12.49 -4.66
N ALA A 45 -10.45 -12.68 -4.71
CA ALA A 45 -11.20 -12.83 -5.97
C ALA A 45 -11.36 -11.53 -6.76
N LEU A 46 -11.08 -10.37 -6.16
CA LEU A 46 -11.34 -9.04 -6.74
C LEU A 46 -10.17 -8.45 -7.55
N GLY A 47 -9.04 -9.18 -7.69
CA GLY A 47 -7.98 -8.84 -8.65
C GLY A 47 -7.12 -7.62 -8.30
N LEU A 48 -7.14 -7.13 -7.07
CA LEU A 48 -6.23 -6.09 -6.58
C LEU A 48 -5.37 -6.63 -5.44
N GLY A 49 -4.13 -6.96 -5.80
CA GLY A 49 -3.16 -7.58 -4.91
C GLY A 49 -3.31 -9.10 -4.81
N PRO A 50 -2.50 -9.76 -3.97
CA PRO A 50 -1.53 -9.16 -3.05
C PRO A 50 -0.42 -8.38 -3.75
N TYR A 51 0.12 -7.36 -3.08
CA TYR A 51 1.27 -6.60 -3.54
C TYR A 51 2.42 -6.72 -2.54
N GLU A 52 3.63 -6.81 -3.05
CA GLU A 52 4.87 -6.74 -2.27
C GLU A 52 5.91 -6.00 -3.10
N PHE A 53 6.55 -5.01 -2.49
CA PHE A 53 7.63 -4.27 -3.12
C PHE A 53 8.60 -3.74 -2.06
N GLU A 54 9.84 -3.48 -2.45
CA GLU A 54 10.84 -2.95 -1.54
C GLU A 54 10.61 -1.46 -1.28
N ARG A 55 10.97 -1.02 -0.07
CA ARG A 55 10.98 0.40 0.28
C ARG A 55 12.03 1.18 -0.51
N SER A 56 13.13 0.52 -0.87
CA SER A 56 14.19 1.05 -1.75
C SER A 56 13.66 1.40 -3.15
N ASP A 57 12.57 0.75 -3.59
CA ASP A 57 11.97 0.99 -4.91
C ASP A 57 11.01 2.17 -4.91
N ILE A 58 10.75 2.81 -3.75
CA ILE A 58 9.86 3.96 -3.67
C ILE A 58 10.54 5.19 -4.28
N ALA A 59 9.98 5.71 -5.37
CA ALA A 59 10.39 6.99 -5.94
C ALA A 59 9.68 8.17 -5.28
N LYS A 60 8.40 8.00 -4.91
CA LYS A 60 7.60 9.07 -4.30
C LYS A 60 6.44 8.51 -3.48
N VAL A 61 6.16 9.16 -2.34
CA VAL A 61 4.91 8.97 -1.59
C VAL A 61 4.26 10.32 -1.37
N GLU A 62 2.96 10.43 -1.65
CA GLU A 62 2.21 11.67 -1.48
C GLU A 62 0.77 11.41 -1.06
N GLN A 63 0.16 12.38 -0.39
CA GLN A 63 -1.27 12.34 -0.09
C GLN A 63 -2.06 12.46 -1.40
N CYS A 64 -3.17 11.74 -1.51
CA CYS A 64 -4.09 11.86 -2.62
C CYS A 64 -5.55 11.77 -2.17
N TRP A 65 -6.48 11.91 -3.10
CA TRP A 65 -7.90 11.69 -2.84
C TRP A 65 -8.27 10.23 -3.08
N GLY A 66 -8.94 9.62 -2.11
CA GLY A 66 -9.66 8.38 -2.29
C GLY A 66 -10.93 8.63 -3.11
N LYS A 67 -11.15 7.85 -4.17
CA LYS A 67 -12.19 8.14 -5.17
C LYS A 67 -13.35 7.15 -5.18
N GLY A 68 -14.59 7.66 -5.09
CA GLY A 68 -15.91 7.10 -5.42
C GLY A 68 -16.09 6.82 -6.91
N GLY A 69 -16.54 5.62 -7.30
CA GLY A 69 -16.85 5.32 -8.71
C GLY A 69 -15.68 5.58 -9.69
N GLY A 70 -14.44 5.49 -9.19
CA GLY A 70 -13.20 5.72 -9.95
C GLY A 70 -12.80 7.19 -10.16
N ILE A 71 -13.74 8.14 -10.10
CA ILE A 71 -13.45 9.56 -10.43
C ILE A 71 -13.84 10.57 -9.36
N LEU A 72 -14.86 10.30 -8.53
CA LEU A 72 -15.42 11.27 -7.60
C LEU A 72 -14.58 11.31 -6.31
N PRO A 73 -13.94 12.43 -5.92
CA PRO A 73 -13.24 12.51 -4.64
C PRO A 73 -14.20 12.28 -3.46
N VAL A 74 -13.85 11.37 -2.55
CA VAL A 74 -14.69 11.00 -1.39
C VAL A 74 -13.97 11.24 -0.06
N THR A 75 -12.66 11.01 0.00
CA THR A 75 -11.87 11.23 1.23
C THR A 75 -10.45 11.67 0.91
N SER A 76 -9.86 12.50 1.76
CA SER A 76 -8.43 12.86 1.73
C SER A 76 -7.55 11.85 2.46
N ASP A 77 -8.14 10.83 3.10
CA ASP A 77 -7.43 9.80 3.85
C ASP A 77 -6.87 8.73 2.92
N ALA A 78 -6.04 9.15 1.96
CA ALA A 78 -5.41 8.26 1.01
C ALA A 78 -3.98 8.70 0.70
N ILE A 79 -3.15 7.71 0.36
CA ILE A 79 -1.79 7.90 -0.11
C ILE A 79 -1.62 7.27 -1.49
N LYS A 80 -0.70 7.84 -2.27
CA LYS A 80 -0.21 7.29 -3.53
C LYS A 80 1.27 7.00 -3.37
N ILE A 81 1.67 5.78 -3.70
CA ILE A 81 3.07 5.34 -3.75
C ILE A 81 3.41 5.13 -5.22
N THR A 82 4.49 5.77 -5.67
CA THR A 82 5.05 5.60 -7.02
C THR A 82 6.41 4.96 -6.87
N LEU A 83 6.63 3.85 -7.58
CA LEU A 83 7.90 3.15 -7.61
C LEU A 83 8.83 3.72 -8.69
N VAL A 84 10.13 3.39 -8.60
CA VAL A 84 11.16 3.81 -9.56
C VAL A 84 10.91 3.33 -10.99
N ASP A 85 10.19 2.21 -11.16
CA ASP A 85 9.79 1.67 -12.47
C ASP A 85 8.52 2.34 -13.03
N GLY A 86 7.93 3.29 -12.29
CA GLY A 86 6.71 4.00 -12.66
C GLY A 86 5.41 3.30 -12.23
N CYS A 87 5.47 2.14 -11.57
CA CYS A 87 4.28 1.51 -10.99
C CYS A 87 3.66 2.40 -9.91
N VAL A 88 2.32 2.49 -9.90
CA VAL A 88 1.57 3.35 -8.97
C VAL A 88 0.57 2.53 -8.18
N TYR A 89 0.58 2.72 -6.85
CA TYR A 89 -0.35 2.10 -5.91
C TYR A 89 -1.07 3.18 -5.10
N GLN A 90 -2.38 3.06 -4.94
CA GLN A 90 -3.19 3.99 -4.15
C GLN A 90 -3.92 3.23 -3.05
N PHE A 91 -3.85 3.76 -1.83
CA PHE A 91 -4.46 3.16 -0.65
C PHE A 91 -5.23 4.22 0.14
N ILE A 92 -6.51 3.97 0.41
CA ILE A 92 -7.25 4.67 1.46
C ILE A 92 -6.87 4.05 2.80
N LEU A 93 -6.46 4.87 3.77
CA LEU A 93 -6.04 4.43 5.10
C LEU A 93 -6.07 5.57 6.12
N ALA A 94 -6.17 5.21 7.40
CA ALA A 94 -6.16 6.19 8.48
C ALA A 94 -4.79 6.86 8.67
N ASN A 95 -4.81 8.14 9.03
CA ASN A 95 -3.63 8.96 9.35
C ASN A 95 -2.58 8.99 8.21
N PRO A 96 -2.94 9.40 6.97
CA PRO A 96 -2.05 9.32 5.80
C PRO A 96 -0.70 10.02 6.01
N GLN A 97 -0.66 11.10 6.80
CA GLN A 97 0.57 11.84 7.08
C GLN A 97 1.62 11.01 7.84
N GLU A 98 1.20 10.13 8.75
CA GLU A 98 2.12 9.22 9.45
C GLU A 98 2.73 8.20 8.48
N TRP A 99 1.97 7.77 7.48
CA TRP A 99 2.45 6.85 6.46
C TRP A 99 3.41 7.53 5.47
N ILE A 100 3.09 8.74 5.03
CA ILE A 100 3.98 9.54 4.17
C ILE A 100 5.30 9.77 4.90
N SER A 101 5.27 10.27 6.15
CA SER A 101 6.49 10.49 6.93
C SER A 101 7.31 9.22 7.12
N LEU A 102 6.68 8.06 7.34
CA LEU A 102 7.38 6.78 7.48
C LEU A 102 8.04 6.31 6.18
N LEU A 103 7.43 6.57 5.02
CA LEU A 103 7.81 6.01 3.73
C LEU A 103 8.61 6.95 2.83
N SER A 104 8.73 8.23 3.19
CA SER A 104 9.58 9.20 2.50
C SER A 104 11.07 9.16 2.91
N HIS A 105 11.46 8.16 3.71
CA HIS A 105 12.84 7.91 4.20
C HIS A 105 13.25 6.46 3.94
#